data_AF-A0A2V8H643-F1
#
_entry.id   AF-A0A2V8H643-F1
#
_cell.length_a   1.000
_cell.length_b   1.000
_cell.length_c   1.000
_cell.angle_alpha   90.00
_cell.angle_beta   90.00
_cell.angle_gamma   90.00
#
_symmetry.space_group_name_H-M   'P 1'
#
loop_
_entity.id
_entity.type
_entity.pdbx_description
1 polymer ?
#
loop_
_entity_poly.entity_id
_entity_poly.type
_entity_poly.pdbx_seq_one_letter_code
_entity_poly.pdbx_strand_id
1 'polypeptide(L)'
;GKGTATPAMDTLKERLLQLWTLPFGVVKAALAAGDKTTVSSESGSTVITFPLSGQLSGITLKATLDAKNFVTKVETRPENAALANLAFEIEYSGYADHGEILTDIRSPGRIVRKQGGRTVLDIAVKMWAANNPYLVFPAPGNVKTAAGNSR
;
A
#
# COMPACT_ATOMS: atom_id res chain seq x y z
N GLY A 1 -21.65 -15.94 -3.82
CA GLY A 1 -22.28 -15.65 -2.51
C GLY A 1 -23.47 -14.73 -2.72
N LYS A 2 -24.55 -14.90 -1.96
CA LYS A 2 -25.81 -14.11 -2.04
C LYS A 2 -25.86 -12.93 -1.04
N GLY A 3 -24.71 -12.35 -0.69
CA GLY A 3 -24.66 -11.22 0.24
C GLY A 3 -24.91 -9.90 -0.48
N THR A 4 -25.70 -9.00 0.12
CA THR A 4 -25.78 -7.60 -0.33
C THR A 4 -24.53 -6.87 0.14
N ALA A 5 -23.70 -6.40 -0.79
CA ALA A 5 -22.53 -5.61 -0.44
C ALA A 5 -22.95 -4.24 0.08
N THR A 6 -22.48 -3.83 1.26
CA THR A 6 -22.71 -2.48 1.78
C THR A 6 -21.50 -1.59 1.43
N PRO A 7 -21.66 -0.52 0.66
CA PRO A 7 -20.59 0.45 0.43
C PRO A 7 -20.21 1.10 1.75
N ALA A 8 -18.91 1.26 2.00
CA ALA A 8 -18.41 1.94 3.19
C ALA A 8 -17.49 3.08 2.72
N MET A 9 -18.09 4.22 2.43
CA MET A 9 -17.40 5.37 1.83
C MET A 9 -16.54 6.14 2.85
N ASP A 10 -16.93 6.12 4.12
CA ASP A 10 -16.24 6.85 5.20
C ASP A 10 -14.80 6.37 5.42
N THR A 11 -14.50 5.11 5.11
CA THR A 11 -13.15 4.53 5.20
C THR A 11 -12.51 4.25 3.84
N LEU A 12 -13.01 4.89 2.77
CA LEU A 12 -12.49 4.72 1.42
C LEU A 12 -11.00 5.10 1.30
N LYS A 13 -10.61 6.26 1.83
CA LYS A 13 -9.23 6.74 1.76
C LYS A 13 -8.26 5.79 2.47
N GLU A 14 -8.65 5.26 3.63
CA GLU A 14 -7.81 4.31 4.36
C GLU A 14 -7.57 3.02 3.54
N ARG A 15 -8.62 2.47 2.91
CA ARG A 15 -8.47 1.27 2.06
C ARG A 15 -7.67 1.54 0.78
N LEU A 16 -7.89 2.69 0.15
CA LEU A 16 -7.09 3.11 -1.01
C LEU A 16 -5.62 3.25 -0.63
N LEU A 17 -5.34 3.87 0.52
CA LEU A 17 -3.98 4.01 1.03
C LEU A 17 -3.35 2.65 1.29
N GLN A 18 -4.09 1.73 1.93
CA GLN A 18 -3.60 0.38 2.19
C GLN A 18 -3.12 -0.33 0.90
N LEU A 19 -3.87 -0.22 -0.21
CA LEU A 19 -3.48 -0.79 -1.50
C LEU A 19 -2.18 -0.18 -2.04
N TRP A 20 -2.07 1.15 -1.99
CA TRP A 20 -0.87 1.85 -2.46
C TRP A 20 0.34 1.66 -1.56
N THR A 21 0.14 1.36 -0.28
CA THR A 21 1.24 1.12 0.66
C THR A 21 1.80 -0.29 0.58
N LEU A 22 1.13 -1.27 -0.08
CA LEU A 22 1.67 -2.62 -0.30
C LEU A 22 3.06 -2.56 -0.96
N PRO A 23 3.96 -3.54 -0.75
CA PRO A 23 5.35 -3.47 -1.20
C PRO A 23 5.51 -3.09 -2.68
N PHE A 24 4.75 -3.77 -3.54
CA PHE A 24 4.75 -3.50 -4.99
C PHE A 24 3.84 -2.32 -5.37
N GLY A 25 2.85 -2.02 -4.53
CA GLY A 25 1.96 -0.86 -4.68
C GLY A 25 2.73 0.45 -4.56
N VAL A 26 3.65 0.54 -3.61
CA VAL A 26 4.52 1.71 -3.38
C VAL A 26 5.34 2.04 -4.61
N VAL A 27 5.93 1.01 -5.23
CA VAL A 27 6.73 1.18 -6.46
C VAL A 27 5.85 1.71 -7.59
N LYS A 28 4.64 1.15 -7.77
CA LYS A 28 3.68 1.65 -8.77
C LYS A 28 3.23 3.08 -8.47
N ALA A 29 3.05 3.43 -7.21
CA ALA A 29 2.67 4.78 -6.80
C ALA A 29 3.80 5.79 -7.08
N ALA A 30 5.05 5.42 -6.79
CA ALA A 30 6.23 6.22 -7.11
C ALA A 30 6.35 6.46 -8.62
N LEU A 31 6.15 5.43 -9.43
CA LEU A 31 6.13 5.55 -10.89
C LEU A 31 5.00 6.47 -11.37
N ALA A 32 3.81 6.37 -10.78
CA ALA A 32 2.68 7.22 -11.12
C ALA A 32 2.88 8.70 -10.72
N ALA A 33 3.71 8.97 -9.71
CA ALA A 33 4.07 10.33 -9.30
C ALA A 33 5.12 10.98 -10.24
N GLY A 34 5.81 10.18 -11.07
CA GLY A 34 6.73 10.66 -12.11
C GLY A 34 7.85 11.54 -11.55
N ASP A 35 8.04 12.73 -12.14
CA ASP A 35 9.08 13.69 -11.77
C ASP A 35 8.95 14.24 -10.33
N LYS A 36 7.83 13.97 -9.65
CA LYS A 36 7.64 14.32 -8.23
C LYS A 36 8.26 13.30 -7.27
N THR A 37 8.72 12.17 -7.79
CA THR A 37 9.42 11.16 -7.01
C THR A 37 10.88 11.54 -6.83
N THR A 38 11.34 11.59 -5.58
CA THR A 38 12.72 11.85 -5.24
C THR A 38 13.37 10.61 -4.64
N VAL A 39 14.66 10.45 -4.88
CA VAL A 39 15.49 9.39 -4.31
C VAL A 39 16.60 10.04 -3.50
N SER A 40 16.79 9.57 -2.28
CA SER A 40 17.86 10.00 -1.37
C SER A 40 18.50 8.79 -0.70
N SER A 41 19.60 9.04 0.01
CA SER A 41 20.23 8.06 0.89
C SER A 41 20.12 8.55 2.32
N GLU A 42 19.56 7.74 3.21
CA GLU A 42 19.47 8.03 4.64
C GLU A 42 20.08 6.87 5.42
N SER A 43 21.10 7.14 6.24
CA SER A 43 21.81 6.13 7.04
C SER A 43 22.29 4.91 6.24
N GLY A 44 22.64 5.10 4.96
CA GLY A 44 23.10 4.05 4.05
C GLY A 44 21.98 3.25 3.38
N SER A 45 20.71 3.57 3.63
CA SER A 45 19.56 3.00 2.91
C SER A 45 19.05 3.94 1.83
N THR A 46 18.66 3.39 0.70
CA THR A 46 17.94 4.13 -0.35
C THR A 46 16.55 4.48 0.16
N VAL A 47 16.17 5.74 0.02
CA VAL A 47 14.85 6.26 0.39
C VAL A 47 14.20 6.87 -0.85
N ILE A 48 12.94 6.51 -1.08
CA ILE A 48 12.11 7.06 -2.16
C ILE A 48 10.97 7.85 -1.52
N THR A 49 10.80 9.11 -1.92
CA THR A 49 9.72 9.98 -1.40
C THR A 49 8.90 10.55 -2.53
N PHE A 50 7.58 10.53 -2.41
CA PHE A 50 6.67 11.04 -3.45
C PHE A 50 5.28 11.39 -2.88
N PRO A 51 4.61 12.41 -3.45
CA PRO A 51 3.24 12.73 -3.10
C PRO A 51 2.26 11.77 -3.78
N LEU A 52 1.18 11.41 -3.09
CA LEU A 52 0.03 10.73 -3.69
C LEU A 52 -0.89 11.72 -4.42
N SER A 53 -1.68 11.21 -5.35
CA SER A 53 -2.60 11.98 -6.19
C SER A 53 -4.06 11.54 -6.02
N GLY A 54 -4.99 12.28 -6.65
CA GLY A 54 -6.42 11.98 -6.62
C GLY A 54 -6.99 12.03 -5.20
N GLN A 55 -7.75 11.01 -4.82
CA GLN A 55 -8.43 10.93 -3.52
C GLN A 55 -7.47 10.88 -2.31
N LEU A 56 -6.19 10.61 -2.55
CA LEU A 56 -5.14 10.57 -1.53
C LEU A 56 -4.19 11.78 -1.60
N SER A 57 -4.53 12.81 -2.38
CA SER A 57 -3.79 14.08 -2.37
C SER A 57 -3.71 14.66 -0.95
N GLY A 58 -2.57 15.29 -0.62
CA GLY A 58 -2.24 15.75 0.72
C GLY A 58 -1.60 14.68 1.61
N ILE A 59 -1.15 13.56 1.02
CA ILE A 59 -0.36 12.52 1.68
C ILE A 59 0.92 12.31 0.89
N THR A 60 2.06 12.43 1.55
CA THR A 60 3.36 12.06 1.02
C THR A 60 3.75 10.67 1.53
N LEU A 61 4.20 9.78 0.64
CA LEU A 61 4.82 8.51 1.04
C LEU A 61 6.33 8.67 1.09
N LYS A 62 6.94 8.05 2.11
CA LYS A 62 8.37 7.77 2.16
C LYS A 62 8.57 6.27 2.29
N ALA A 63 9.35 5.69 1.40
CA ALA A 63 9.68 4.28 1.39
C ALA A 63 11.18 4.08 1.55
N THR A 64 11.59 3.22 2.48
CA THR A 64 13.00 2.83 2.67
C THR A 64 13.21 1.46 2.03
N LEU A 65 14.32 1.33 1.31
CA LEU A 65 14.74 0.11 0.63
C LEU A 65 15.98 -0.48 1.30
N ASP A 66 16.09 -1.81 1.32
CA ASP A 66 17.32 -2.50 1.70
C ASP A 66 18.37 -2.55 0.56
N ALA A 67 19.52 -3.14 0.82
CA ALA A 67 20.60 -3.29 -0.16
C ALA A 67 20.24 -4.19 -1.36
N LYS A 68 19.13 -4.94 -1.29
CA LYS A 68 18.56 -5.74 -2.38
C LYS A 68 17.41 -5.01 -3.08
N ASN A 69 17.18 -3.74 -2.75
CA ASN A 69 16.10 -2.89 -3.23
C ASN A 69 14.69 -3.35 -2.82
N PHE A 70 14.56 -4.16 -1.77
CA PHE A 70 13.25 -4.48 -1.21
C PHE A 70 12.76 -3.35 -0.32
N VAL A 71 11.49 -2.97 -0.48
CA VAL A 71 10.84 -1.99 0.40
C VAL A 71 10.72 -2.60 1.80
N THR A 72 11.39 -2.04 2.79
CA THR A 72 11.41 -2.54 4.18
C THR A 72 10.56 -1.69 5.12
N LYS A 73 10.41 -0.40 4.82
CA LYS A 73 9.56 0.51 5.58
C LYS A 73 8.81 1.46 4.65
N VAL A 74 7.56 1.77 4.98
CA VAL A 74 6.77 2.85 4.38
C VAL A 74 6.21 3.72 5.49
N GLU A 75 6.34 5.03 5.33
CA GLU A 75 5.70 6.03 6.17
C GLU A 75 4.71 6.82 5.32
N THR A 76 3.48 6.96 5.80
CA THR A 76 2.49 7.86 5.20
C THR A 76 2.46 9.15 6.01
N ARG A 77 2.64 10.27 5.33
CA ARG A 77 2.83 11.59 5.96
C ARG A 77 1.73 12.53 5.48
N PRO A 78 0.65 12.68 6.27
CA PRO A 78 -0.38 13.66 6.01
C PRO A 78 0.17 15.09 6.06
N GLU A 79 -0.22 15.92 5.11
CA GLU A 79 0.24 17.32 5.00
C GLU A 79 -0.63 18.29 5.82
N ASN A 80 -1.76 17.82 6.36
CA ASN A 80 -2.65 18.61 7.21
C ASN A 80 -3.37 17.75 8.26
N ALA A 81 -3.92 18.42 9.28
CA ALA A 81 -4.57 17.77 10.42
C ALA A 81 -5.82 16.96 10.07
N ALA A 82 -6.55 17.31 9.00
CA ALA A 82 -7.75 16.59 8.59
C ALA A 82 -7.47 15.17 8.06
N LEU A 83 -6.21 14.88 7.72
CA LEU A 83 -5.74 13.59 7.25
C LEU A 83 -4.87 12.86 8.30
N ALA A 84 -4.78 13.36 9.53
CA ALA A 84 -3.90 12.82 10.56
C ALA A 84 -4.18 11.33 10.89
N ASN A 85 -5.43 10.88 10.73
CA ASN A 85 -5.82 9.48 10.89
C ASN A 85 -5.27 8.54 9.79
N LEU A 86 -4.60 9.10 8.78
CA LEU A 86 -3.94 8.35 7.70
C LEU A 86 -2.41 8.35 7.84
N ALA A 87 -1.87 8.78 8.98
CA ALA A 87 -0.46 8.61 9.32
C ALA A 87 -0.19 7.19 9.83
N PHE A 88 0.59 6.43 9.07
CA PHE A 88 0.92 5.03 9.30
C PHE A 88 2.41 4.80 9.10
N GLU A 89 2.93 3.83 9.85
CA GLU A 89 4.23 3.21 9.61
C GLU A 89 3.99 1.75 9.26
N ILE A 90 4.54 1.29 8.13
CA ILE A 90 4.41 -0.08 7.66
C ILE A 90 5.80 -0.68 7.53
N GLU A 91 6.00 -1.84 8.14
CA GLU A 91 7.23 -2.61 8.10
C GLU A 91 7.03 -3.91 7.33
N TYR A 92 7.99 -4.21 6.46
CA TYR A 92 8.03 -5.40 5.62
C TYR A 92 9.29 -6.19 5.92
N SER A 93 9.14 -7.47 6.24
CA SER A 93 10.28 -8.32 6.59
C SER A 93 10.12 -9.75 6.08
N GLY A 94 11.21 -10.53 6.17
CA GLY A 94 11.21 -11.93 5.75
C GLY A 94 11.01 -12.12 4.25
N TYR A 95 11.65 -11.27 3.43
CA TYR A 95 11.57 -11.37 1.98
C TYR A 95 12.13 -12.72 1.49
N ALA A 96 11.26 -13.51 0.86
CA ALA A 96 11.59 -14.79 0.25
C ALA A 96 10.67 -15.02 -0.95
N ASP A 97 10.97 -16.07 -1.71
CA ASP A 97 9.99 -16.59 -2.65
C ASP A 97 8.95 -17.40 -1.86
N HIS A 98 7.73 -16.87 -1.81
CA HIS A 98 6.57 -17.48 -1.14
C HIS A 98 5.59 -18.07 -2.15
N GLY A 99 6.01 -18.29 -3.40
CA GLY A 99 5.17 -18.91 -4.43
C GLY A 99 4.87 -20.38 -4.13
N GLU A 100 3.68 -20.84 -4.53
CA GLU A 100 3.38 -22.28 -4.60
C GLU A 100 4.28 -22.98 -5.64
N ILE A 101 4.55 -22.26 -6.73
CA ILE A 101 5.57 -22.59 -7.72
C ILE A 101 6.66 -21.55 -7.56
N LEU A 102 7.89 -22.00 -7.34
CA LEU A 102 9.02 -21.09 -7.14
C LEU A 102 9.26 -20.23 -8.39
N THR A 103 9.48 -18.94 -8.16
CA THR A 103 9.79 -17.90 -9.14
C THR A 103 10.99 -17.07 -8.66
N ASP A 104 11.36 -16.03 -9.39
CA ASP A 104 12.32 -15.03 -8.92
C ASP A 104 11.67 -13.88 -8.11
N ILE A 105 10.35 -13.89 -7.98
CA ILE A 105 9.58 -12.84 -7.30
C ILE A 105 9.63 -13.08 -5.78
N ARG A 106 10.36 -12.21 -5.09
CA ARG A 106 10.37 -12.21 -3.62
C ARG A 106 9.31 -11.27 -3.05
N SER A 107 8.52 -11.78 -2.11
CA SER A 107 7.52 -11.03 -1.37
C SER A 107 7.83 -11.05 0.14
N PRO A 108 7.31 -10.10 0.95
CA PRO A 108 7.56 -10.12 2.38
C PRO A 108 6.82 -11.28 3.05
N GLY A 109 7.47 -11.92 4.02
CA GLY A 109 6.87 -12.94 4.89
C GLY A 109 6.07 -12.36 6.05
N ARG A 110 6.27 -11.07 6.39
CA ARG A 110 5.49 -10.37 7.42
C ARG A 110 5.22 -8.92 7.04
N ILE A 111 4.01 -8.46 7.32
CA ILE A 111 3.58 -7.08 7.13
C ILE A 111 3.02 -6.57 8.46
N VAL A 112 3.63 -5.53 9.03
CA VAL A 112 3.15 -4.88 10.26
C VAL A 112 2.79 -3.44 9.95
N ARG A 113 1.56 -3.02 10.22
CA ARG A 113 1.14 -1.61 10.14
C ARG A 113 0.90 -1.06 11.54
N LYS A 114 1.48 0.09 11.81
CA LYS A 114 1.35 0.85 13.06
C LYS A 114 0.69 2.20 12.79
N GLN A 115 -0.10 2.66 13.75
CA GLN A 115 -0.70 3.99 13.77
C GLN A 115 -0.50 4.59 15.17
N GLY A 116 0.10 5.78 15.25
CA GLY A 116 0.43 6.39 16.55
C GLY A 116 1.23 5.46 17.47
N GLY A 117 2.18 4.72 16.90
CA GLY A 117 3.02 3.74 17.61
C GLY A 117 2.35 2.41 17.97
N ARG A 118 1.03 2.26 17.77
CA ARG A 118 0.29 1.01 18.06
C ARG A 118 0.15 0.15 16.82
N THR A 119 0.41 -1.15 16.93
CA THR A 119 0.14 -2.11 15.85
C THR A 119 -1.36 -2.22 15.60
N VAL A 120 -1.78 -1.97 14.36
CA VAL A 120 -3.18 -2.07 13.91
C VAL A 120 -3.38 -3.19 12.89
N LEU A 121 -2.30 -3.75 12.35
CA LEU A 121 -2.30 -4.91 11.46
C LEU A 121 -1.00 -5.68 11.62
N ASP A 122 -1.09 -7.01 11.68
CA ASP A 122 0.04 -7.92 11.66
C ASP A 122 -0.34 -9.15 10.83
N ILE A 123 0.28 -9.30 9.67
CA ILE A 123 0.00 -10.37 8.71
C ILE A 123 1.26 -11.22 8.55
N ALA A 124 1.12 -12.53 8.79
CA ALA A 124 2.07 -13.52 8.33
C ALA A 124 1.68 -13.99 6.92
N VAL A 125 2.57 -13.79 5.96
CA VAL A 125 2.40 -14.24 4.58
C VAL A 125 3.01 -15.64 4.45
N LYS A 126 2.15 -16.63 4.25
CA LYS A 126 2.57 -18.03 4.03
C LYS A 126 2.73 -18.39 2.56
N MET A 127 1.98 -17.72 1.70
CA MET A 127 1.92 -18.01 0.28
C MET A 127 1.61 -16.72 -0.49
N TRP A 128 2.23 -16.58 -1.66
CA TRP A 128 2.04 -15.47 -2.58
C TRP A 128 1.85 -16.00 -4.01
N ALA A 129 0.60 -16.01 -4.49
CA ALA A 129 0.28 -16.46 -5.85
C ALA A 129 0.50 -15.32 -6.86
N ALA A 130 1.72 -15.21 -7.41
CA ALA A 130 2.06 -14.23 -8.43
C ALA A 130 1.70 -14.65 -9.87
N ASN A 131 1.30 -15.91 -10.07
CA ASN A 131 1.15 -16.56 -11.37
C ASN A 131 -0.27 -16.55 -11.96
N ASN A 132 -1.27 -16.00 -11.26
CA ASN A 132 -2.65 -15.96 -11.73
C ASN A 132 -3.11 -14.53 -12.11
N PRO A 133 -2.94 -14.10 -13.36
CA PRO A 133 -3.21 -12.72 -13.77
C PRO A 133 -4.69 -12.40 -13.99
N TYR A 134 -5.60 -13.38 -13.93
CA TYR A 134 -7.01 -13.19 -14.31
C TYR A 134 -7.97 -13.42 -13.16
N LEU A 135 -8.31 -12.35 -12.45
CA LEU A 135 -9.42 -12.32 -11.51
C LEU A 135 -10.36 -11.17 -11.87
N VAL A 136 -11.52 -11.51 -12.42
CA VAL A 136 -12.60 -10.55 -12.67
C VAL A 136 -13.55 -10.59 -11.48
N PHE A 137 -13.53 -9.52 -10.69
CA PHE A 137 -14.51 -9.31 -9.62
C PHE A 137 -15.50 -8.23 -10.05
N PRO A 138 -16.68 -8.59 -10.60
CA PRO A 138 -17.66 -7.58 -10.97
C PRO A 138 -18.11 -6.82 -9.72
N ALA A 139 -17.88 -5.51 -9.70
CA ALA A 139 -18.36 -4.66 -8.63
C ALA A 139 -19.91 -4.64 -8.63
N PRO A 140 -20.57 -4.92 -7.48
CA PRO A 140 -22.02 -4.81 -7.37
C PRO A 140 -22.53 -3.43 -7.78
N GLY A 141 -23.70 -3.36 -8.40
CA GLY A 141 -24.26 -2.12 -8.95
C GLY A 141 -24.40 -1.01 -7.91
N ASN A 142 -24.86 -1.36 -6.70
CA ASN A 142 -25.02 -0.41 -5.60
C ASN A 142 -23.68 0.18 -5.10
N VAL A 143 -22.57 -0.56 -5.22
CA VAL A 143 -21.22 -0.06 -4.91
C VAL A 143 -20.75 0.94 -5.97
N LYS A 144 -21.03 0.67 -7.26
CA LYS A 144 -20.69 1.60 -8.35
C LYS A 144 -21.41 2.94 -8.19
N THR A 145 -22.71 2.91 -7.88
CA THR A 145 -23.51 4.12 -7.65
C THR A 145 -22.96 4.95 -6.49
N ALA A 146 -22.64 4.31 -5.35
CA ALA A 146 -22.06 5.02 -4.20
C ALA A 146 -20.72 5.70 -4.54
N ALA A 147 -19.85 5.03 -5.31
CA ALA A 147 -18.56 5.58 -5.72
C ALA A 147 -18.67 6.77 -6.70
N GLY A 148 -19.69 6.79 -7.56
CA GLY A 148 -19.95 7.90 -8.47
C GLY A 148 -20.36 9.21 -7.77
N ASN A 149 -20.97 9.10 -6.60
CA ASN A 149 -21.45 10.25 -5.81
C ASN A 149 -20.38 10.85 -4.89
N SER A 150 -19.17 10.30 -4.85
CA SER A 150 -18.06 10.76 -3.98
C SER A 150 -16.88 11.36 -4.75
N ARG A 151 -17.07 11.61 -6.05
CA ARG A 151 -16.13 12.34 -6.92
C ARG A 151 -16.53 13.80 -7.02
#